data_AF-A0A382Z1A5-F1
#
_entry.id   AF-A0A382Z1A5-F1
#
_cell.length_a   1.000
_cell.length_b   1.000
_cell.length_c   1.000
_cell.angle_alpha   90.00
_cell.angle_beta   90.00
_cell.angle_gamma   90.00
#
_symmetry.space_group_name_H-M   'P 1'
#
loop_
_entity.id
_entity.type
_entity.pdbx_description
1 polymer ?
#
loop_
_entity_poly.entity_id
_entity_poly.type
_entity_poly.pdbx_seq_one_letter_code
_entity_poly.pdbx_strand_id
1 'polypeptide(L)'
;SPTGGPIEIERSQLNISVSNHSGTGLNDLKLEVFPVGRQMVFSATIYRLESEATNRFSLGELRGSDGTPFNQRVHRPESIRVTATGPGGDDPYEIEVAWE
;
A
#
# COMPACT_ATOMS: atom_id res chain seq x y z
N SER A 1 -7.01 2.50 12.88
CA SER A 1 -8.44 2.80 12.62
C SER A 1 -8.65 3.07 11.14
N PRO A 2 -9.82 2.76 10.55
CA PRO A 2 -10.17 3.18 9.20
C PRO A 2 -9.99 4.69 9.02
N THR A 3 -9.29 5.11 7.97
CA THR A 3 -9.02 6.53 7.70
C THR A 3 -10.22 7.27 7.09
N GLY A 4 -11.33 6.56 6.77
CA GLY A 4 -12.57 7.16 6.27
C GLY A 4 -12.47 7.82 4.89
N GLY A 5 -11.38 7.57 4.15
CA GLY A 5 -11.09 8.13 2.83
C GLY A 5 -11.44 7.18 1.67
N PRO A 6 -11.27 7.62 0.42
CA PRO A 6 -11.56 6.83 -0.79
C PRO A 6 -10.66 5.59 -0.94
N ILE A 7 -9.57 5.53 -0.17
CA ILE A 7 -8.73 4.35 -0.01
C ILE A 7 -8.66 4.05 1.49
N GLU A 8 -8.93 2.80 1.85
CA GLU A 8 -8.76 2.29 3.20
C GLU A 8 -7.59 1.32 3.25
N ILE A 9 -6.80 1.39 4.34
CA ILE A 9 -5.68 0.49 4.61
C ILE A 9 -5.96 -0.25 5.91
N GLU A 10 -6.00 -1.57 5.84
CA GLU A 10 -6.08 -2.44 7.03
C GLU A 10 -4.86 -3.34 7.12
N ARG A 11 -4.26 -3.41 8.31
CA ARG A 11 -3.08 -4.24 8.55
C ARG A 11 -3.44 -5.47 9.38
N SER A 12 -2.87 -6.61 8.97
CA SER A 12 -2.82 -7.84 9.76
C SER A 12 -1.36 -8.25 10.05
N GLN A 13 -1.14 -9.36 10.75
CA GLN A 13 0.22 -9.84 11.02
C GLN A 13 1.00 -10.21 9.75
N LEU A 14 0.32 -10.70 8.71
CA LEU A 14 0.96 -11.26 7.51
C LEU A 14 0.67 -10.48 6.23
N ASN A 15 -0.32 -9.59 6.25
CA ASN A 15 -0.79 -8.90 5.06
C ASN A 15 -1.19 -7.46 5.34
N ILE A 16 -1.19 -6.65 4.29
CA ILE A 16 -1.82 -5.34 4.26
C ILE A 16 -2.95 -5.39 3.22
N SER A 17 -4.18 -5.12 3.65
CA SER A 17 -5.33 -4.99 2.77
C SER A 17 -5.49 -3.53 2.35
N VAL A 18 -5.81 -3.32 1.08
CA VAL A 18 -6.15 -2.02 0.52
C VAL A 18 -7.52 -2.13 -0.14
N SER A 19 -8.46 -1.32 0.33
CA SER A 19 -9.84 -1.28 -0.16
C SER A 19 -10.10 0.03 -0.89
N ASN A 20 -10.82 -0.07 -2.01
CA ASN A 20 -11.16 1.06 -2.86
C ASN A 20 -12.62 1.47 -2.69
N HIS A 21 -12.85 2.63 -2.07
CA HIS A 21 -14.15 3.24 -1.86
C HIS A 21 -14.30 4.55 -2.67
N SER A 22 -13.50 4.72 -3.73
CA SER A 22 -13.53 5.92 -4.57
C SER A 22 -14.75 5.98 -5.51
N GLY A 23 -15.52 4.89 -5.63
CA GLY A 23 -16.62 4.77 -6.59
C GLY A 23 -16.17 4.50 -8.03
N THR A 24 -14.86 4.40 -8.30
CA THR A 24 -14.30 4.10 -9.62
C THR A 24 -13.14 3.10 -9.53
N GLY A 25 -12.72 2.51 -10.64
CA GLY A 25 -11.52 1.66 -10.67
C GLY A 25 -10.24 2.48 -10.53
N LEU A 26 -9.33 2.03 -9.68
CA LEU A 26 -8.00 2.60 -9.50
C LEU A 26 -6.97 1.84 -10.31
N ASN A 27 -6.04 2.56 -10.94
CA ASN A 27 -4.94 2.00 -11.70
C ASN A 27 -3.60 2.19 -10.96
N ASP A 28 -2.63 1.34 -11.29
CA ASP A 28 -1.25 1.38 -10.82
C ASP A 28 -1.14 1.50 -9.29
N LEU A 29 -1.98 0.74 -8.57
CA LEU A 29 -2.03 0.78 -7.12
C LEU A 29 -0.74 0.20 -6.55
N LYS A 30 0.08 1.09 -6.00
CA LYS A 30 1.36 0.78 -5.38
C LYS A 30 1.22 0.89 -3.87
N LEU A 31 1.58 -0.19 -3.18
CA LEU A 31 1.76 -0.22 -1.74
C LEU A 31 3.25 -0.11 -1.42
N GLU A 32 3.58 0.76 -0.47
CA GLU A 32 4.93 0.99 0.02
C GLU A 32 4.95 0.88 1.55
N VAL A 33 5.97 0.22 2.08
CA VAL A 33 6.28 0.17 3.51
C VAL A 33 7.58 0.90 3.75
N PHE A 34 7.53 1.88 4.64
CA PHE A 34 8.67 2.68 5.07
C PHE A 34 9.15 2.17 6.43
N PRO A 35 10.38 1.66 6.54
CA PRO A 35 11.05 1.44 7.81
C PRO A 35 11.41 2.75 8.51
N VAL A 36 11.61 2.67 9.82
CA VAL A 36 12.13 3.77 10.63
C VAL A 36 13.41 4.32 10.00
N GLY A 37 13.45 5.64 9.81
CA GLY A 37 14.59 6.33 9.19
C GLY A 37 14.62 6.25 7.66
N ARG A 38 13.65 5.57 7.03
CA ARG A 38 13.36 5.58 5.58
C ARG A 38 14.55 5.28 4.65
N GLN A 39 15.52 4.49 5.13
CA GLN A 39 16.74 4.18 4.35
C GLN A 39 16.48 3.23 3.16
N MET A 40 15.37 2.48 3.19
CA MET A 40 14.93 1.56 2.14
C MET A 40 13.41 1.61 2.09
N VAL A 41 12.81 1.45 0.90
CA VAL A 41 11.36 1.37 0.73
C VAL A 41 11.04 0.00 0.15
N PHE A 42 10.08 -0.69 0.76
CA PHE A 42 9.62 -1.99 0.27
C PHE A 42 8.27 -1.82 -0.40
N SER A 43 8.10 -2.34 -1.61
CA SER A 43 6.86 -2.11 -2.35
C SER A 43 6.34 -3.33 -3.08
N ALA A 44 5.05 -3.29 -3.39
CA ALA A 44 4.38 -4.15 -4.35
C ALA A 44 3.35 -3.31 -5.12
N THR A 45 3.06 -3.70 -6.36
CA THR A 45 2.13 -2.99 -7.24
C THR A 45 1.15 -3.98 -7.85
N ILE A 46 -0.11 -3.58 -7.95
CA ILE A 46 -1.09 -4.21 -8.84
C ILE A 46 -1.52 -3.23 -9.92
N TYR A 47 -1.81 -3.74 -11.10
CA TYR A 47 -2.21 -2.89 -12.22
C TYR A 47 -3.54 -2.19 -11.99
N ARG A 48 -4.50 -2.86 -11.33
CA ARG A 48 -5.86 -2.37 -11.20
C ARG A 48 -6.57 -2.90 -9.97
N LEU A 49 -7.34 -2.02 -9.32
CA LEU A 49 -8.26 -2.36 -8.23
C LEU A 49 -9.64 -1.78 -8.56
N GLU A 50 -10.64 -2.64 -8.78
CA GLU A 50 -12.00 -2.18 -9.09
C GLU A 50 -12.65 -1.44 -7.92
N SER A 51 -13.72 -0.69 -8.20
CA SER A 51 -14.54 -0.04 -7.17
C SER A 51 -15.09 -1.08 -6.20
N GLU A 52 -15.08 -0.77 -4.91
CA GLU A 52 -15.50 -1.63 -3.79
C GLU A 52 -14.71 -2.95 -3.66
N ALA A 53 -13.64 -3.13 -4.43
CA ALA A 53 -12.77 -4.28 -4.31
C ALA A 53 -11.70 -4.04 -3.23
N THR A 54 -11.21 -5.16 -2.67
CA THR A 54 -10.09 -5.19 -1.73
C THR A 54 -8.98 -6.05 -2.30
N ASN A 55 -7.77 -5.50 -2.39
CA ASN A 55 -6.57 -6.31 -2.64
C ASN A 55 -5.84 -6.59 -1.33
N ARG A 56 -5.31 -7.80 -1.19
CA ARG A 56 -4.50 -8.20 -0.03
C ARG A 56 -3.06 -8.40 -0.46
N PHE A 57 -2.18 -7.54 0.03
CA PHE A 57 -0.75 -7.64 -0.19
C PHE A 57 -0.10 -8.51 0.87
N SER A 58 0.61 -9.56 0.46
CA SER A 58 1.42 -10.37 1.37
C SER A 58 2.70 -9.64 1.71
N LEU A 59 3.06 -9.55 2.99
CA LEU A 59 4.33 -8.94 3.39
C LEU A 59 5.54 -9.65 2.78
N GLY A 60 5.41 -10.94 2.48
CA GLY A 60 6.45 -11.74 1.84
C GLY A 60 6.64 -11.42 0.35
N GLU A 61 5.77 -10.63 -0.26
CA GLU A 61 5.89 -10.19 -1.66
C GLU A 61 6.56 -8.82 -1.80
N LEU A 62 6.65 -8.06 -0.70
CA LEU A 62 7.24 -6.73 -0.71
C LEU A 62 8.75 -6.80 -0.94
N ARG A 63 9.25 -5.96 -1.84
CA ARG A 63 10.66 -5.93 -2.24
C ARG A 63 11.21 -4.52 -2.20
N GLY A 64 12.46 -4.39 -1.76
CA GLY A 64 13.27 -3.19 -1.97
C GLY A 64 13.58 -2.99 -3.45
N SER A 65 14.06 -1.80 -3.82
CA SER A 65 14.47 -1.49 -5.19
C SER A 65 15.61 -2.38 -5.71
N ASP A 66 16.35 -3.00 -4.79
CA ASP A 66 17.44 -3.95 -5.04
C ASP A 66 16.97 -5.43 -5.03
N GLY A 67 15.67 -5.69 -4.86
CA GLY A 67 15.10 -7.02 -4.74
C GLY A 67 15.17 -7.63 -3.32
N THR A 68 15.69 -6.91 -2.33
CA THR A 68 15.73 -7.39 -0.94
C THR A 68 14.29 -7.62 -0.43
N PRO A 69 13.97 -8.81 0.12
CA PRO A 69 12.65 -9.08 0.67
C PRO A 69 12.40 -8.31 1.96
N PHE A 70 11.17 -7.83 2.14
CA PHE A 70 10.77 -7.21 3.40
C PHE A 70 10.80 -8.22 4.55
N ASN A 71 11.41 -7.84 5.66
CA ASN A 71 11.41 -8.59 6.91
C ASN A 71 11.26 -7.63 8.08
N GLN A 72 10.11 -7.66 8.75
CA GLN A 72 9.79 -6.77 9.87
C GLN A 72 10.77 -6.86 11.05
N ARG A 73 11.48 -7.98 11.20
CA ARG A 73 12.48 -8.16 12.27
C ARG A 73 13.79 -7.44 11.99
N VAL A 74 14.08 -7.18 10.72
CA VAL A 74 15.30 -6.49 10.26
C VAL A 74 14.99 -5.02 10.00
N HIS A 75 13.88 -4.76 9.33
CA HIS A 75 13.42 -3.44 8.96
C HIS A 75 12.17 -3.12 9.77
N ARG A 76 12.35 -2.46 10.91
CA ARG A 76 11.22 -2.02 11.75
C ARG A 76 10.37 -1.03 10.95
N PRO A 77 9.12 -1.35 10.60
CA PRO A 77 8.26 -0.45 9.85
C PRO A 77 7.79 0.75 10.69
N GLU A 78 7.58 1.87 10.02
CA GLU A 78 7.14 3.16 10.56
C GLU A 78 5.82 3.59 9.95
N SER A 79 5.65 3.45 8.63
CA SER A 79 4.41 3.79 7.93
C SER A 79 4.17 2.92 6.70
N ILE A 80 2.92 2.95 6.23
CA ILE A 80 2.45 2.36 4.99
C ILE A 80 1.92 3.49 4.13
N ARG A 81 2.37 3.57 2.88
CA ARG A 81 1.82 4.48 1.87
C ARG A 81 1.17 3.69 0.76
N VAL A 82 0.02 4.16 0.30
CA VAL A 82 -0.61 3.69 -0.93
C VAL A 82 -0.74 4.87 -1.88
N THR A 83 -0.32 4.64 -3.13
CA THR A 83 -0.57 5.56 -4.24
C THR A 83 -1.31 4.84 -5.36
N ALA A 84 -2.22 5.52 -6.03
CA ALA A 84 -2.93 5.01 -7.20
C ALA A 84 -3.42 6.17 -8.08
N THR A 85 -3.87 5.89 -9.30
CA THR A 85 -4.49 6.88 -10.19
C THR A 85 -5.93 6.50 -10.53
N GLY A 86 -6.78 7.51 -10.73
CA GLY A 86 -8.14 7.28 -11.23
C GLY A 86 -8.20 6.77 -12.69
N PRO A 87 -9.40 6.50 -13.23
CA PRO A 87 -9.58 5.96 -14.59
C PRO A 87 -8.98 6.81 -15.71
N GLY A 88 -8.88 8.14 -15.50
CA GLY A 88 -8.30 9.08 -16.46
C GLY A 88 -6.78 9.30 -16.30
N GLY A 89 -6.15 8.72 -15.27
CA GLY A 89 -4.71 8.89 -15.00
C GLY A 89 -4.32 10.23 -14.35
N ASP A 90 -5.20 11.23 -14.38
CA ASP A 90 -4.91 12.59 -13.91
C ASP A 90 -5.13 12.84 -12.41
N ASP A 91 -5.98 12.03 -11.76
CA ASP A 91 -6.33 12.18 -10.34
C ASP A 91 -5.52 11.19 -9.48
N PRO A 92 -4.43 11.63 -8.83
CA PRO A 92 -3.66 10.78 -7.94
C PRO A 92 -4.35 10.66 -6.59
N TYR A 93 -4.46 9.43 -6.10
CA TYR A 93 -4.78 9.12 -4.71
C TYR A 93 -3.48 8.82 -3.98
N GLU A 94 -3.25 9.47 -2.85
CA GLU A 94 -2.14 9.19 -1.94
C GLU A 94 -2.66 9.20 -0.50
N ILE A 95 -2.36 8.13 0.22
CA ILE A 95 -2.64 8.02 1.64
C ILE A 95 -1.46 7.36 2.34
N GLU A 96 -1.04 7.94 3.46
CA GLU A 96 -0.01 7.37 4.33
C GLU A 96 -0.59 7.20 5.74
N VAL A 97 -0.42 6.01 6.30
CA VAL A 97 -0.86 5.67 7.66
C VAL A 97 0.33 5.17 8.47
N ALA A 98 0.33 5.49 9.77
CA ALA A 98 1.33 4.98 10.69
C ALA A 98 1.24 3.44 10.81
N TRP A 99 2.38 2.80 11.07
CA TRP A 99 2.44 1.38 11.35
C TRP A 99 1.97 1.09 12.78
N GLU A 100 0.66 0.94 12.96
CA GLU A 100 0.00 0.51 14.21
C GLU A 100 -0.32 -0.98 14.21
#